data_AF-A0A5C6PF96-F1
#
_entry.id   AF-A0A5C6PF96-F1
#
_cell.length_a   1.000
_cell.length_b   1.000
_cell.length_c   1.000
_cell.angle_alpha   90.00
_cell.angle_beta   90.00
_cell.angle_gamma   90.00
#
_symmetry.space_group_name_H-M   'P 1'
#
loop_
_entity.id
_entity.type
_entity.pdbx_description
1 polymer ?
#
loop_
_entity_poly.entity_id
_entity_poly.type
_entity_poly.pdbx_seq_one_letter_code
_entity_poly.pdbx_strand_id
1 'polypeptide(L)'
;MAVAQAKTRAWEEFGEAIKNDFWTASKRFWTTIRRLRKGKQCTVNTVYSGDGVLLTSTRDVVDRWKEYFEDLLNPTNAPSSEEAGPGDLGTGSHIPGAEVAEVVKKLLSGKAPGEDEIRPDLLKALDVVGL
;
A
#
# COMPACT_ATOMS: atom_id res chain seq x y z
N MET A 1 7.15 -20.77 -23.86
CA MET A 1 8.62 -20.70 -23.99
C MET A 1 9.12 -19.36 -24.53
N ALA A 2 8.53 -18.80 -25.61
CA ALA A 2 8.99 -17.54 -26.21
C ALA A 2 9.04 -16.33 -25.24
N VAL A 3 7.99 -16.14 -24.41
CA VAL A 3 7.93 -15.02 -23.45
C VAL A 3 9.01 -15.12 -22.37
N ALA A 4 9.33 -16.34 -21.91
CA ALA A 4 10.38 -16.55 -20.91
C ALA A 4 11.76 -16.20 -21.50
N GLN A 5 12.06 -16.68 -22.70
CA GLN A 5 13.31 -16.34 -23.40
C GLN A 5 13.43 -14.84 -23.69
N ALA A 6 12.33 -14.19 -24.09
CA ALA A 6 12.31 -12.75 -24.32
C ALA A 6 12.61 -11.96 -23.04
N LYS A 7 12.06 -12.39 -21.89
CA LYS A 7 12.37 -11.77 -20.59
C LYS A 7 13.83 -11.94 -20.20
N THR A 8 14.40 -13.12 -20.38
CA THR A 8 15.83 -13.37 -20.07
C THR A 8 16.73 -12.47 -20.90
N ARG A 9 16.50 -12.41 -22.23
CA ARG A 9 17.27 -11.55 -23.13
C ARG A 9 17.18 -10.07 -22.76
N ALA A 10 15.97 -9.59 -22.46
CA ALA A 10 15.77 -8.20 -22.05
C ALA A 10 16.56 -7.86 -20.76
N TRP A 11 16.67 -8.78 -19.81
CA TRP A 11 17.47 -8.59 -18.60
C TRP A 11 18.97 -8.60 -18.85
N GLU A 12 19.47 -9.47 -19.74
CA GLU A 12 20.87 -9.48 -20.14
C GLU A 12 21.27 -8.18 -20.85
N GLU A 13 20.48 -7.74 -21.83
CA GLU A 13 20.72 -6.50 -22.56
C GLU A 13 20.72 -5.28 -21.63
N PHE A 14 19.76 -5.24 -20.69
CA PHE A 14 19.70 -4.19 -19.68
C PHE A 14 20.94 -4.20 -18.76
N GLY A 15 21.38 -5.38 -18.33
CA GLY A 15 22.57 -5.55 -17.50
C GLY A 15 23.84 -5.07 -18.19
N GLU A 16 24.03 -5.44 -19.46
CA GLU A 16 25.17 -4.98 -20.27
C GLU A 16 25.14 -3.47 -20.51
N ALA A 17 23.96 -2.89 -20.74
CA ALA A 17 23.81 -1.44 -20.86
C ALA A 17 24.22 -0.71 -19.57
N ILE A 18 23.81 -1.21 -18.40
CA ILE A 18 24.21 -0.65 -17.10
C ILE A 18 25.72 -0.78 -16.88
N LYS A 19 26.29 -1.94 -17.22
CA LYS A 19 27.73 -2.19 -17.08
C LYS A 19 28.55 -1.26 -17.98
N ASN A 20 28.09 -0.99 -19.20
CA ASN A 20 28.71 -0.03 -20.09
C ASN A 20 28.61 1.39 -19.51
N ASP A 21 27.41 1.82 -19.12
CA ASP A 21 27.15 3.15 -18.54
C ASP A 21 28.00 3.40 -17.28
N PHE A 22 28.36 2.37 -16.51
CA PHE A 22 29.26 2.50 -15.36
C PHE A 22 30.62 3.09 -15.76
N TRP A 23 31.20 2.60 -16.86
CA TRP A 23 32.51 3.05 -17.34
C TRP A 23 32.43 4.28 -18.23
N THR A 24 31.39 4.38 -19.08
CA THR A 24 31.32 5.39 -20.14
C THR A 24 30.45 6.59 -19.79
N ALA A 25 29.51 6.45 -18.84
CA ALA A 25 28.50 7.46 -18.54
C ALA A 25 28.04 7.43 -17.07
N SER A 26 28.95 7.68 -16.14
CA SER A 26 28.72 7.58 -14.68
C SER A 26 27.45 8.29 -14.17
N LYS A 27 27.10 9.45 -14.73
CA LYS A 27 25.87 10.18 -14.40
C LYS A 27 24.61 9.41 -14.80
N ARG A 28 24.62 8.76 -15.96
CA ARG A 28 23.51 7.92 -16.45
C ARG A 28 23.39 6.66 -15.60
N PHE A 29 24.51 6.00 -15.30
CA PHE A 29 24.57 4.87 -14.38
C PHE A 29 23.89 5.20 -13.05
N TRP A 30 24.33 6.25 -12.35
CA TRP A 30 23.79 6.59 -11.04
C TRP A 30 22.31 7.03 -11.10
N THR A 31 21.88 7.64 -12.20
CA THR A 31 20.46 7.96 -12.42
C THR A 31 19.62 6.70 -12.52
N THR A 32 20.08 5.69 -13.27
CA THR A 32 19.40 4.40 -13.42
C THR A 32 19.36 3.64 -12.10
N ILE A 33 20.48 3.55 -11.36
CA ILE A 33 20.53 2.94 -10.02
C ILE A 33 19.57 3.63 -9.06
N ARG A 34 19.52 4.97 -9.06
CA ARG A 34 18.62 5.73 -8.19
C ARG A 34 17.15 5.45 -8.50
N ARG A 35 16.78 5.29 -9.77
CA ARG A 35 15.42 4.92 -10.19
C ARG A 35 15.06 3.49 -9.76
N LEU A 36 15.97 2.53 -9.95
CA LEU A 36 15.77 1.14 -9.52
C LEU A 36 15.58 1.03 -8.00
N ARG A 37 16.39 1.76 -7.22
CA ARG A 37 16.30 1.78 -5.74
C ARG A 37 15.02 2.44 -5.23
N LYS A 38 14.41 3.36 -5.97
CA LYS A 38 13.23 4.10 -5.52
C LYS A 38 11.96 3.23 -5.46
N GLY A 39 12.02 2.00 -6.00
CA GLY A 39 10.89 1.09 -6.06
C GLY A 39 9.75 1.61 -6.94
N LYS A 40 8.71 0.78 -7.11
CA LYS A 40 7.44 1.24 -7.69
C LYS A 40 6.78 2.15 -6.65
N GLN A 41 6.63 3.44 -6.96
CA GLN A 41 5.83 4.33 -6.13
C GLN A 41 4.38 3.84 -6.22
N CYS A 42 3.89 3.18 -5.18
CA CYS A 42 2.47 2.93 -5.03
C CYS A 42 1.82 4.30 -4.82
N THR A 43 1.07 4.77 -5.82
CA THR A 43 0.22 5.94 -5.65
C THR A 43 -0.83 5.59 -4.60
N VAL A 44 -0.67 6.11 -3.38
CA VAL A 44 -1.55 5.88 -2.22
C VAL A 44 -2.83 6.71 -2.34
N ASN A 45 -3.47 6.71 -3.51
CA ASN A 45 -4.68 7.47 -3.78
C ASN A 45 -5.86 6.51 -3.99
N THR A 46 -6.05 5.58 -3.06
CA THR A 46 -7.22 4.69 -3.05
C THR A 46 -8.01 4.88 -1.78
N VAL A 47 -9.30 5.19 -1.94
CA VAL A 47 -10.26 5.41 -0.87
C VAL A 47 -11.51 4.60 -1.18
N TYR A 48 -12.25 4.14 -0.17
CA TYR A 48 -13.53 3.48 -0.38
C TYR A 48 -14.66 4.51 -0.47
N SER A 49 -15.57 4.30 -1.43
CA SER A 49 -16.87 4.98 -1.49
C SER A 49 -17.70 4.69 -0.24
N GLY A 50 -18.73 5.49 0.03
CA GLY A 50 -19.74 5.18 1.05
C GLY A 50 -20.38 3.80 0.86
N ASP A 51 -20.50 3.34 -0.39
CA ASP A 51 -21.02 2.02 -0.75
C ASP A 51 -19.95 0.89 -0.73
N GLY A 52 -18.75 1.17 -0.24
CA GLY A 52 -17.67 0.17 -0.13
C GLY A 52 -16.92 -0.15 -1.43
N VAL A 53 -17.13 0.62 -2.51
CA VAL A 53 -16.39 0.47 -3.78
C VAL A 53 -15.03 1.14 -3.71
N LEU A 54 -13.97 0.50 -4.23
CA LEU A 54 -12.62 1.06 -4.26
C LEU A 54 -12.48 2.15 -5.34
N LEU A 55 -12.21 3.39 -4.92
CA LEU A 55 -11.99 4.55 -5.80
C LEU A 55 -10.50 4.74 -6.05
N THR A 56 -10.07 4.74 -7.31
CA THR A 56 -8.65 4.93 -7.72
C THR A 56 -8.41 6.21 -8.51
N SER A 57 -9.48 6.83 -9.02
CA SER A 57 -9.44 8.08 -9.79
C SER A 57 -9.26 9.26 -8.83
N THR A 58 -8.36 10.18 -9.18
CA THR A 58 -8.12 11.38 -8.35
C THR A 58 -9.38 12.22 -8.16
N ARG A 59 -10.25 12.30 -9.18
CA ARG A 59 -11.50 13.07 -9.09
C ARG A 59 -12.44 12.45 -8.06
N ASP A 60 -12.68 11.15 -8.21
CA ASP A 60 -13.57 10.37 -7.37
C ASP A 60 -13.09 10.36 -5.91
N VAL A 61 -11.77 10.31 -5.68
CA VAL A 61 -11.17 10.44 -4.34
C VAL A 61 -11.44 11.81 -3.74
N VAL A 62 -11.29 12.89 -4.52
CA VAL A 62 -11.56 14.26 -4.06
C VAL A 62 -13.05 14.47 -3.75
N ASP A 63 -13.93 13.96 -4.62
CA ASP A 63 -15.38 14.02 -4.41
C ASP A 63 -15.78 13.25 -3.14
N ARG A 64 -15.19 12.07 -2.91
CA ARG A 64 -15.41 11.30 -1.68
C ARG A 64 -14.98 12.05 -0.42
N TRP A 65 -13.86 12.77 -0.47
CA TRP A 65 -13.44 13.62 0.65
C TRP A 65 -14.43 14.75 0.90
N LYS A 66 -14.98 15.35 -0.15
CA LYS A 66 -15.98 16.41 -0.04
C LYS A 66 -17.24 15.92 0.67
N GLU A 67 -17.77 14.76 0.26
CA GLU A 67 -18.93 14.13 0.92
C GLU A 67 -18.68 13.89 2.40
N TYR A 68 -17.54 13.27 2.75
CA TYR A 68 -17.18 13.00 4.14
C TYR A 68 -17.17 14.27 5.00
N PHE A 69 -16.60 15.36 4.49
CA PHE A 69 -16.57 16.64 5.21
C PHE A 69 -17.94 17.33 5.25
N GLU A 70 -18.79 17.18 4.23
CA GLU A 70 -20.16 17.70 4.29
C GLU A 70 -20.97 17.00 5.38
N ASP A 71 -20.90 15.67 5.49
CA ASP A 71 -21.59 14.90 6.53
C ASP A 71 -21.06 15.24 7.93
N LEU A 72 -19.73 15.37 8.06
CA LEU A 72 -19.06 15.63 9.32
C LEU A 72 -19.35 17.05 9.85
N LEU A 73 -19.36 18.05 8.96
CA LEU A 73 -19.51 19.46 9.34
C LEU A 73 -20.96 19.93 9.35
N ASN A 74 -21.87 19.24 8.65
CA ASN A 74 -23.30 19.56 8.58
C ASN A 74 -24.15 18.35 9.00
N PRO A 75 -24.06 17.91 10.27
CA PRO A 75 -24.85 16.78 10.74
C PRO A 75 -26.35 17.12 10.61
N THR A 76 -27.01 16.48 9.65
CA THR A 76 -28.45 16.66 9.41
C THR A 76 -29.29 15.98 10.48
N ASN A 77 -28.70 15.01 11.20
CA ASN A 77 -29.30 14.38 12.36
C ASN A 77 -28.65 14.96 13.63
N ALA A 78 -29.43 15.65 14.45
CA ALA A 78 -29.00 15.98 15.81
C ALA A 78 -28.73 14.66 16.55
N PRO A 79 -27.54 14.44 17.13
CA PRO A 79 -27.30 13.22 17.89
C PRO A 79 -28.21 13.26 19.13
N SER A 80 -29.13 12.30 19.24
CA SER A 80 -29.67 11.96 20.55
C SER A 80 -28.50 11.48 21.39
N SER A 81 -28.32 12.05 22.57
CA SER A 81 -27.35 11.58 23.55
C SER A 81 -27.77 10.20 24.04
N GLU A 82 -27.41 9.14 23.30
CA GLU A 82 -27.45 7.79 23.85
C GLU A 82 -26.23 7.64 24.73
N GLU A 83 -26.48 7.61 26.03
CA GLU A 83 -25.53 7.30 27.08
C GLU A 83 -24.87 5.97 26.74
N ALA A 84 -23.55 6.01 26.52
CA ALA A 84 -22.76 4.82 26.25
C ALA A 84 -22.86 3.88 27.46
N GLY A 85 -23.74 2.88 27.33
CA GLY A 85 -23.75 1.75 28.24
C GLY A 85 -22.37 1.11 28.30
N PRO A 86 -22.02 0.46 29.43
CA PRO A 86 -20.72 -0.17 29.59
C PRO A 86 -20.57 -1.19 28.47
N GLY A 87 -19.62 -0.94 27.56
CA GLY A 87 -19.32 -1.82 26.44
C GLY A 87 -19.09 -3.21 26.98
N ASP A 88 -19.93 -4.14 26.57
CA ASP A 88 -19.72 -5.57 26.79
C ASP A 88 -18.34 -5.89 26.22
N LEU A 89 -17.39 -6.14 27.12
CA LEU A 89 -16.10 -6.71 26.78
C LEU A 89 -16.36 -8.16 26.41
N GLY A 90 -16.97 -8.32 25.23
CA GLY A 90 -17.26 -9.59 24.60
C GLY A 90 -15.99 -10.43 24.64
N THR A 91 -16.13 -11.58 25.27
CA THR A 91 -15.06 -12.55 25.51
C THR A 91 -14.26 -12.72 24.22
N GLY A 92 -12.98 -12.29 24.24
CA GLY A 92 -12.15 -12.16 23.05
C GLY A 92 -12.11 -13.43 22.23
N SER A 93 -12.77 -13.42 21.09
CA SER A 93 -12.72 -14.50 20.11
C SER A 93 -11.30 -14.67 19.60
N HIS A 94 -10.83 -15.92 19.53
CA HIS A 94 -9.51 -16.26 19.02
C HIS A 94 -9.38 -15.84 17.54
N ILE A 95 -8.49 -14.89 17.27
CA ILE A 95 -8.25 -14.39 15.90
C ILE A 95 -7.54 -15.47 15.08
N PRO A 96 -8.11 -15.97 13.98
CA PRO A 96 -7.47 -16.98 13.15
C PRO A 96 -6.31 -16.37 12.35
N GLY A 97 -5.16 -17.06 12.29
CA GLY A 97 -3.98 -16.57 11.56
C GLY A 97 -4.23 -16.29 10.06
N ALA A 98 -5.22 -16.97 9.45
CA ALA A 98 -5.64 -16.69 8.08
C ALA A 98 -6.23 -15.28 7.90
N GLU A 99 -6.99 -14.80 8.88
CA GLU A 99 -7.53 -13.43 8.89
C GLU A 99 -6.40 -12.40 9.02
N VAL A 100 -5.42 -12.68 9.87
CA VAL A 100 -4.23 -11.82 10.01
C VAL A 100 -3.45 -11.77 8.69
N ALA A 101 -3.24 -12.90 8.03
CA ALA A 101 -2.57 -12.96 6.73
C ALA A 101 -3.33 -12.19 5.63
N GLU A 102 -4.66 -12.27 5.61
CA GLU A 102 -5.52 -11.48 4.71
C GLU A 102 -5.33 -9.96 4.92
N VAL A 103 -5.30 -9.52 6.18
CA VAL A 103 -5.12 -8.11 6.53
C VAL A 103 -3.71 -7.61 6.22
N VAL A 104 -2.68 -8.42 6.51
CA VAL A 104 -1.27 -8.11 6.20
C VAL A 104 -1.07 -7.93 4.69
N LYS A 105 -1.71 -8.77 3.86
CA LYS A 105 -1.68 -8.62 2.39
C LYS A 105 -2.29 -7.30 1.91
N LYS A 106 -3.34 -6.80 2.60
CA LYS A 106 -4.03 -5.55 2.28
C LYS A 106 -3.26 -4.30 2.71
N LEU A 107 -2.19 -4.41 3.51
CA LEU A 107 -1.37 -3.27 3.89
C LEU A 107 -0.80 -2.55 2.65
N LEU A 108 -0.57 -1.25 2.76
CA LEU A 108 0.02 -0.49 1.67
C LEU A 108 1.55 -0.57 1.75
N SER A 109 2.16 -0.97 0.63
CA SER A 109 3.61 -1.06 0.49
C SER A 109 4.25 0.32 0.36
N GLY A 110 5.50 0.47 0.83
CA GLY A 110 6.23 1.73 0.75
C GLY A 110 5.77 2.85 1.70
N LYS A 111 4.89 2.55 2.66
CA LYS A 111 4.57 3.47 3.77
C LYS A 111 5.78 3.64 4.70
N ALA A 112 5.89 4.82 5.31
CA ALA A 112 6.91 5.09 6.32
C ALA A 112 6.67 4.20 7.57
N PRO A 113 7.74 3.78 8.26
CA PRO A 113 7.62 3.08 9.54
C PRO A 113 6.96 3.97 10.62
N GLY A 114 6.35 3.33 11.62
CA GLY A 114 5.93 3.97 12.85
C GLY A 114 7.09 4.14 13.84
N GLU A 115 6.75 4.44 15.11
CA GLU A 115 7.72 4.54 16.21
C GLU A 115 8.45 3.21 16.49
N ASP A 116 7.82 2.09 16.14
CA ASP A 116 8.39 0.75 16.19
C ASP A 116 9.44 0.47 15.09
N GLU A 117 9.62 1.40 14.15
CA GLU A 117 10.46 1.27 12.96
C GLU A 117 10.11 0.09 12.03
N ILE A 118 8.94 -0.55 12.21
CA ILE A 118 8.52 -1.70 11.42
C ILE A 118 7.89 -1.21 10.11
N ARG A 119 8.43 -1.70 8.98
CA ARG A 119 7.89 -1.40 7.65
C ARG A 119 6.77 -2.39 7.29
N PRO A 120 5.68 -1.92 6.65
CA PRO A 120 4.64 -2.82 6.14
C PRO A 120 5.16 -3.87 5.16
N ASP A 121 6.21 -3.56 4.41
CA ASP A 121 6.85 -4.49 3.48
C ASP A 121 7.58 -5.64 4.20
N LEU A 122 8.04 -5.42 5.43
CA LEU A 122 8.64 -6.47 6.26
C LEU A 122 7.57 -7.47 6.70
N LEU A 123 6.42 -6.97 7.17
CA LEU A 123 5.29 -7.80 7.60
C LEU A 123 4.75 -8.66 6.45
N LYS A 124 4.71 -8.11 5.23
CA LYS A 124 4.30 -8.86 4.03
C LYS A 124 5.30 -9.93 3.58
N ALA A 125 6.57 -9.80 3.97
CA ALA A 125 7.61 -10.76 3.63
C ALA A 125 7.65 -11.95 4.61
N LEU A 126 7.09 -11.78 5.80
CA LEU A 126 6.87 -12.86 6.77
C LEU A 126 5.67 -13.70 6.29
N ASP A 127 5.92 -14.94 5.87
CA ASP A 127 4.86 -15.92 5.58
C ASP A 127 4.21 -16.43 6.89
N VAL A 128 3.12 -17.20 6.80
CA VAL A 128 2.31 -17.72 7.94
C VAL A 128 3.15 -18.45 9.01
N VAL A 129 4.34 -18.93 8.66
CA VAL A 129 5.27 -19.64 9.57
C VAL A 129 6.07 -18.66 10.48
N GLY A 130 6.14 -17.39 10.12
CA GLY A 130 6.90 -16.35 10.83
C GLY A 130 6.05 -15.25 11.46
N LEU A 131 4.74 -15.46 11.60
CA LEU A 131 3.77 -14.51 12.18
C LEU A 131 3.12 -15.08 13.45
#